data_AF-A0A2E1XGW6-F1
#
_entry.id   AF-A0A2E1XGW6-F1
#
_cell.length_a   1.000
_cell.length_b   1.000
_cell.length_c   1.000
_cell.angle_alpha   90.00
_cell.angle_beta   90.00
_cell.angle_gamma   90.00
#
_symmetry.space_group_name_H-M   'P 1'
#
loop_
_entity.id
_entity.type
_entity.pdbx_description
1 polymer ?
#
loop_
_entity_poly.entity_id
_entity_poly.type
_entity_poly.pdbx_seq_one_letter_code
_entity_poly.pdbx_strand_id
1 'polypeptide(L)'
;METRASYVVIGSVVLAAVAGVFLYIISVTKTQREFDEYDVIFTERVSGLSVGAAVRFNGIQKGEVETLSIDPDDPSIVIARVRVDKDTPVKTDTKAELEFVGFTGLAIIQFVGGSREAPLLKEVSDERVPQIAADMSGFGAFLEGGGDVLAQANRLLSDDNINGISGIIANIETMTGAFAENEDDIVATLDNLNAITTDLAEVTSKLDAAATSLQNFMEEDAPQAVEDIEALLSESRALVTDLRTITNENRASIRVFADQGLGQVAPALAEARRLMRTLDAVLREIDRDPNAYFFGERAPEYSGDE
;
A
#
# COMPACT_ATOMS: atom_id res chain seq x y z
N MET A 1 16.07 81.35 12.35
CA MET A 1 16.50 80.21 13.20
C MET A 1 15.32 79.25 13.31
N GLU A 2 15.58 77.98 13.65
CA GLU A 2 14.63 76.92 14.06
C GLU A 2 14.19 75.87 13.02
N THR A 3 15.05 74.86 12.78
CA THR A 3 14.68 73.60 12.10
C THR A 3 15.45 72.37 12.63
N ARG A 4 15.62 72.23 13.95
CA ARG A 4 16.28 71.03 14.54
C ARG A 4 15.48 70.28 15.61
N ALA A 5 14.18 70.57 15.77
CA ALA A 5 13.33 69.93 16.77
C ALA A 5 12.38 68.82 16.23
N SER A 6 12.32 68.60 14.91
CA SER A 6 11.31 67.71 14.31
C SER A 6 11.64 66.20 14.43
N TYR A 7 12.93 65.82 14.40
CA TYR A 7 13.32 64.40 14.38
C TYR A 7 13.04 63.66 15.70
N VAL A 8 13.14 64.34 16.84
CA VAL A 8 12.84 63.76 18.15
C VAL A 8 11.34 63.48 18.29
N VAL A 9 10.50 64.39 17.80
CA VAL A 9 9.04 64.22 17.81
C VAL A 9 8.64 63.07 16.88
N ILE A 10 9.15 63.05 15.64
CA ILE A 10 8.88 61.96 14.69
C ILE A 10 9.36 60.62 15.26
N GLY A 11 10.57 60.56 15.82
CA GLY A 11 11.11 59.37 16.46
C GLY A 11 10.23 58.88 17.60
N SER A 12 9.74 59.77 18.46
CA SER A 12 8.85 59.42 19.58
C SER A 12 7.51 58.85 19.14
N VAL A 13 6.93 59.38 18.05
CA VAL A 13 5.66 58.89 17.49
C VAL A 13 5.84 57.51 16.87
N VAL A 14 6.94 57.28 16.15
CA VAL A 14 7.26 55.97 15.57
C VAL A 14 7.48 54.94 16.68
N LEU A 15 8.21 55.31 17.74
CA LEU A 15 8.47 54.42 18.88
C LEU A 15 7.16 54.08 19.61
N ALA A 16 6.28 55.06 19.81
CA ALA A 16 4.95 54.84 20.39
C ALA A 16 4.06 53.96 19.51
N ALA A 17 4.11 54.12 18.19
CA ALA A 17 3.37 53.28 17.25
C ALA A 17 3.88 51.83 17.27
N VAL A 18 5.20 51.62 17.28
CA VAL A 18 5.81 50.28 17.39
C VAL A 18 5.45 49.63 18.73
N ALA A 19 5.54 50.36 19.84
CA ALA A 19 5.12 49.88 21.16
C ALA A 19 3.62 49.54 21.18
N GLY A 20 2.78 50.36 20.55
CA GLY A 20 1.34 50.11 20.43
C GLY A 20 1.02 48.84 19.66
N VAL A 21 1.70 48.60 18.52
CA VAL A 21 1.58 47.36 17.76
C VAL A 21 2.05 46.17 18.59
N PHE A 22 3.16 46.29 19.32
CA PHE A 22 3.68 45.22 20.17
C PHE A 22 2.72 44.87 21.30
N LEU A 23 2.16 45.87 21.98
CA LEU A 23 1.15 45.70 23.02
C LEU A 23 -0.15 45.11 22.46
N TYR A 24 -0.55 45.51 21.24
CA TYR A 24 -1.71 44.94 20.56
C TYR A 24 -1.50 43.46 20.22
N ILE A 25 -0.33 43.07 19.71
CA ILE A 25 0.02 41.67 19.43
C ILE A 25 -0.05 40.82 20.71
N ILE A 26 0.51 41.32 21.82
CA ILE A 26 0.45 40.67 23.15
C ILE A 26 -1.01 40.58 23.65
N SER A 27 -1.85 41.59 23.38
CA SER A 27 -3.24 41.59 23.80
C SER A 27 -4.10 40.60 23.00
N VAL A 28 -3.86 40.47 21.69
CA VAL A 28 -4.61 39.56 20.80
C VAL A 28 -4.29 38.08 21.11
N THR A 29 -3.08 37.79 21.60
CA THR A 29 -2.72 36.45 22.08
C THR A 29 -3.42 36.04 23.38
N LYS A 30 -4.06 36.98 24.09
CA LYS A 30 -4.88 36.71 25.29
C LYS A 30 -6.37 36.50 24.98
N THR A 31 -6.73 36.05 23.77
CA THR A 31 -8.01 35.33 23.61
C THR A 31 -7.88 34.03 24.41
N GLN A 32 -8.21 34.10 25.70
CA GLN A 32 -8.29 32.95 26.59
C GLN A 32 -9.38 32.03 26.04
N ARG A 33 -8.99 31.03 25.24
CA ARG A 33 -9.79 29.81 25.19
C ARG A 33 -9.79 29.29 26.61
N GLU A 34 -10.98 29.21 27.22
CA GLU A 34 -11.14 28.63 28.54
C GLU A 34 -10.85 27.13 28.39
N PHE A 35 -9.70 26.70 28.90
CA PHE A 35 -9.32 25.29 28.96
C PHE A 35 -9.55 24.79 30.38
N ASP A 36 -9.96 23.54 30.49
CA ASP A 36 -9.88 22.78 31.73
C ASP A 36 -8.53 22.02 31.74
N GLU A 37 -7.84 22.03 32.87
CA GLU A 37 -6.57 21.33 33.07
C GLU A 37 -6.82 19.99 33.77
N TYR A 38 -6.11 18.95 33.31
CA TYR A 38 -6.12 17.62 33.93
C TYR A 38 -4.70 17.06 33.98
N ASP A 39 -4.39 16.31 35.04
CA ASP A 39 -3.11 15.61 35.17
C ASP A 39 -3.34 14.13 34.82
N VAL A 40 -2.69 13.66 33.76
CA VAL A 40 -2.75 12.25 33.35
C VAL A 40 -1.56 11.51 33.97
N ILE A 41 -1.86 10.48 34.76
CA ILE A 41 -0.88 9.73 35.52
C ILE A 41 -0.52 8.45 34.79
N PHE A 42 0.73 8.35 34.36
CA PHE A 42 1.31 7.18 33.71
C PHE A 42 2.25 6.46 34.67
N THR A 43 1.98 5.18 34.95
CA THR A 43 2.85 4.31 35.78
C THR A 43 3.86 3.51 34.94
N GLU A 44 3.86 3.72 33.62
CA GLU A 44 4.71 3.04 32.66
C GLU A 44 5.40 4.05 31.74
N ARG A 45 6.30 3.56 30.87
CA ARG A 45 7.07 4.41 29.96
C ARG A 45 6.17 5.08 28.92
N VAL A 46 6.27 6.41 28.81
CA VAL A 46 5.56 7.25 27.82
C VAL A 46 6.42 7.57 26.59
N SER A 47 6.98 6.53 25.96
CA SER A 47 7.83 6.70 24.78
C SER A 47 7.07 7.39 23.64
N GLY A 48 7.69 8.40 23.01
CA GLY A 48 7.10 9.12 21.87
C GLY A 48 6.09 10.22 22.25
N LEU A 49 5.76 10.38 23.54
CA LEU A 49 4.93 11.47 24.03
C LEU A 49 5.78 12.72 24.25
N SER A 50 5.32 13.87 23.75
CA SER A 50 6.02 15.15 23.87
C SER A 50 5.08 16.27 24.29
N VAL A 51 5.65 17.38 24.78
CA VAL A 51 4.90 18.62 24.97
C VAL A 51 4.33 19.08 23.62
N GLY A 52 3.07 19.51 23.62
CA GLY A 52 2.31 19.85 22.42
C GLY A 52 1.67 18.65 21.70
N ALA A 53 1.85 17.41 22.19
CA ALA A 53 1.15 16.26 21.64
C ALA A 53 -0.37 16.45 21.75
N ALA A 54 -1.10 16.00 20.74
CA ALA A 54 -2.54 16.15 20.70
C ALA A 54 -3.22 15.32 21.80
N VAL A 55 -4.27 15.88 22.39
CA VAL A 55 -5.20 15.17 23.27
C VAL A 55 -6.52 15.03 22.54
N ARG A 56 -6.94 13.79 22.35
CA ARG A 56 -8.18 13.45 21.66
C ARG A 56 -9.21 12.92 22.64
N PHE A 57 -10.48 13.12 22.34
CA PHE A 57 -11.60 12.50 23.04
C PHE A 57 -12.43 11.72 22.02
N ASN A 58 -12.53 10.41 22.19
CA ASN A 58 -13.12 9.48 21.21
C ASN A 58 -12.73 9.81 19.74
N GLY A 59 -11.43 9.99 19.47
CA GLY A 59 -10.88 10.29 18.14
C GLY A 59 -10.92 11.76 17.69
N ILE A 60 -11.56 12.66 18.42
CA ILE A 60 -11.62 14.09 18.07
C ILE A 60 -10.62 14.88 18.89
N GLN A 61 -9.75 15.66 18.24
CA GLN A 61 -8.81 16.52 18.95
C GLN A 61 -9.54 17.61 19.73
N LYS A 62 -9.30 17.65 21.04
CA LYS A 62 -9.94 18.54 22.01
C LYS A 62 -8.96 19.25 22.93
N GLY A 63 -7.66 18.99 22.76
CA GLY A 63 -6.65 19.56 23.61
C GLY A 63 -5.24 19.19 23.18
N GLU A 64 -4.31 19.46 24.09
CA GLU A 64 -2.90 19.14 23.93
C GLU A 64 -2.19 19.00 25.28
N VAL A 65 -1.03 18.34 25.26
CA VAL A 65 -0.13 18.22 26.40
C VAL A 65 0.58 19.54 26.62
N GLU A 66 0.36 20.16 27.77
CA GLU A 66 1.00 21.42 28.16
C GLU A 66 2.38 21.19 28.78
N THR A 67 2.49 20.24 29.70
CA THR A 67 3.77 19.90 30.34
C THR A 67 3.91 18.40 30.60
N LEU A 68 5.16 17.94 30.66
CA LEU A 68 5.53 16.59 31.08
C LEU A 68 6.51 16.72 32.24
N SER A 69 6.18 16.09 33.35
CA SER A 69 7.01 16.05 34.56
C SER A 69 7.06 14.63 35.10
N ILE A 70 8.15 14.33 35.79
CA ILE A 70 8.30 13.10 36.56
C ILE A 70 7.86 13.41 37.99
N ASP A 71 7.14 12.49 38.63
CA ASP A 71 6.74 12.64 40.02
C ASP A 71 8.01 12.73 40.92
N PRO A 72 8.08 13.72 41.83
CA PRO A 72 9.26 13.95 42.66
C PRO A 72 9.47 12.86 43.73
N ASP A 73 8.41 12.17 44.15
CA ASP A 73 8.44 11.13 45.17
C ASP A 73 8.63 9.74 44.56
N ASP A 74 8.11 9.50 43.35
CA ASP A 74 8.29 8.27 42.58
C ASP A 74 8.72 8.52 41.11
N PRO A 75 10.01 8.40 40.77
CA PRO A 75 10.51 8.62 39.42
C PRO A 75 9.98 7.68 38.34
N SER A 76 9.28 6.60 38.72
CA SER A 76 8.62 5.70 37.76
C SER A 76 7.29 6.26 37.23
N ILE A 77 6.75 7.28 37.89
CA ILE A 77 5.48 7.91 37.52
C ILE A 77 5.75 9.16 36.68
N VAL A 78 5.10 9.22 35.52
CA VAL A 78 5.11 10.40 34.64
C VAL A 78 3.75 11.08 34.69
N ILE A 79 3.78 12.38 34.95
CA ILE A 79 2.61 13.25 35.02
C ILE A 79 2.59 14.11 33.77
N ALA A 80 1.59 13.90 32.93
CA ALA A 80 1.32 14.76 31.78
C ALA A 80 0.19 15.73 32.11
N ARG A 81 0.51 17.02 32.22
CA ARG A 81 -0.54 18.05 32.33
C ARG A 81 -1.09 18.31 30.94
N VAL A 82 -2.40 18.13 30.80
CA VAL A 82 -3.11 18.40 29.56
C VAL A 82 -4.07 19.56 29.73
N ARG A 83 -4.21 20.34 28.67
CA ARG A 83 -5.25 21.36 28.54
C ARG A 83 -6.27 20.91 27.52
N VAL A 84 -7.54 20.91 27.91
CA VAL A 84 -8.64 20.40 27.11
C VAL A 84 -9.73 21.46 27.03
N ASP A 85 -10.38 21.59 25.88
CA ASP A 85 -11.46 22.56 25.69
C ASP A 85 -12.56 22.35 26.75
N LYS A 86 -13.07 23.43 27.35
CA LYS A 86 -14.04 23.39 28.46
C LYS A 86 -15.39 22.76 28.12
N ASP A 87 -15.73 22.63 26.83
CA ASP A 87 -16.91 21.90 26.35
C ASP A 87 -16.72 20.38 26.35
N THR A 88 -15.51 19.89 26.65
CA THR A 88 -15.21 18.46 26.62
C THR A 88 -15.77 17.75 27.87
N PRO A 89 -16.63 16.74 27.71
CA PRO A 89 -17.28 16.06 28.84
C PRO A 89 -16.36 15.01 29.47
N VAL A 90 -15.29 15.47 30.14
CA VAL A 90 -14.41 14.59 30.93
C VAL A 90 -15.11 14.20 32.23
N LYS A 91 -15.35 12.91 32.40
CA LYS A 91 -16.13 12.33 33.50
C LYS A 91 -15.26 11.45 34.40
N THR A 92 -15.80 11.10 35.57
CA THR A 92 -15.11 10.24 36.55
C THR A 92 -14.73 8.85 36.03
N ASP A 93 -15.39 8.36 34.99
CA ASP A 93 -15.09 7.10 34.30
C ASP A 93 -14.28 7.28 33.01
N THR A 94 -13.79 8.50 32.75
CA THR A 94 -12.90 8.76 31.62
C THR A 94 -11.52 8.19 31.92
N LYS A 95 -11.00 7.44 30.95
CA LYS A 95 -9.64 6.88 30.99
C LYS A 95 -8.79 7.52 29.93
N ALA A 96 -7.49 7.60 30.17
CA ALA A 96 -6.52 8.12 29.20
C ALA A 96 -5.70 6.97 28.62
N GLU A 97 -5.76 6.77 27.31
CA GLU A 97 -4.96 5.77 26.61
C GLU A 97 -3.82 6.47 25.85
N LEU A 98 -2.66 5.82 25.77
CA LEU A 98 -1.56 6.27 24.91
C LEU A 98 -1.71 5.62 23.53
N GLU A 99 -1.88 6.42 22.49
CA GLU A 99 -2.05 5.95 21.11
C GLU A 99 -0.87 6.37 20.24
N PHE A 100 -0.30 5.45 19.46
CA PHE A 100 0.76 5.75 18.50
C PHE A 100 0.19 6.08 17.13
N VAL A 101 0.57 7.24 16.59
CA VAL A 101 0.10 7.69 15.28
C VAL A 101 1.21 7.56 14.25
N GLY A 102 0.99 6.64 13.30
CA GLY A 102 1.88 6.42 12.18
C GLY A 102 3.12 5.59 12.52
N PHE A 103 4.01 5.43 11.54
CA PHE A 103 5.23 4.61 11.65
C PHE A 103 6.41 5.34 12.28
N THR A 104 6.27 6.63 12.58
CA THR A 104 7.32 7.48 13.17
C THR A 104 7.41 7.36 14.69
N GLY A 105 6.49 6.63 15.33
CA GLY A 105 6.50 6.40 16.78
C GLY A 105 6.07 7.61 17.62
N LEU A 106 5.37 8.58 17.02
CA LEU A 106 4.79 9.70 17.77
C LEU A 106 3.56 9.22 18.55
N ALA A 107 3.49 9.59 19.83
CA ALA A 107 2.39 9.22 20.70
C ALA A 107 1.48 10.43 21.01
N ILE A 108 0.18 10.15 21.13
CA ILE A 108 -0.85 11.09 21.54
C ILE A 108 -1.64 10.52 22.72
N ILE A 109 -2.39 11.38 23.42
CA ILE A 109 -3.27 10.94 24.51
C ILE A 109 -4.70 10.85 23.98
N GLN A 110 -5.35 9.71 24.17
CA GLN A 110 -6.72 9.43 23.75
C GLN A 110 -7.58 9.21 25.00
N PHE A 111 -8.47 10.16 25.28
CA PHE A 111 -9.50 10.01 26.29
C PHE A 111 -10.64 9.14 25.75
N VAL A 112 -10.99 8.12 26.52
CA VAL A 112 -12.06 7.16 26.23
C VAL A 112 -13.02 7.06 27.40
N GLY A 113 -14.27 6.68 27.12
CA GLY A 113 -15.32 6.55 28.13
C GLY A 113 -16.25 7.78 28.18
N GLY A 114 -16.73 8.09 29.39
CA GLY A 114 -17.68 9.17 29.60
C GLY A 114 -19.14 8.74 29.55
N SER A 115 -19.52 7.73 30.34
CA SER A 115 -20.90 7.26 30.44
C SER A 115 -21.87 8.39 30.81
N ARG A 116 -23.12 8.33 30.33
CA ARG A 116 -24.08 9.42 30.56
C ARG A 116 -24.36 9.68 32.04
N GLU A 117 -24.28 8.64 32.86
CA GLU A 117 -24.64 8.65 34.28
C GLU A 117 -23.49 9.11 35.18
N ALA A 118 -22.24 9.03 34.74
CA ALA A 118 -21.09 9.47 35.52
C ALA A 118 -21.02 11.01 35.63
N PRO A 119 -20.73 11.57 36.82
CA PRO A 119 -20.54 13.00 37.01
C PRO A 119 -19.25 13.50 36.33
N LEU A 120 -19.19 14.81 36.06
CA LEU A 120 -17.99 15.46 35.52
C LEU A 120 -16.85 15.39 36.53
N LEU A 121 -15.65 15.02 36.07
CA LEU A 121 -14.51 14.80 36.96
C LEU A 121 -14.12 16.09 37.72
N LYS A 122 -14.15 17.23 37.02
CA LYS A 122 -13.85 18.55 37.60
C LYS A 122 -14.81 19.01 38.69
N GLU A 123 -16.00 18.43 38.77
CA GLU A 123 -17.02 18.83 39.76
C GLU A 123 -16.92 18.01 41.06
N VAL A 124 -16.29 16.84 41.00
CA VAL A 124 -16.24 15.88 42.11
C VAL A 124 -14.82 15.75 42.69
N SER A 125 -13.80 16.20 41.98
CA SER A 125 -12.42 16.19 42.44
C SER A 125 -12.18 17.29 43.49
N ASP A 126 -11.64 16.90 44.65
CA ASP A 126 -11.17 17.83 45.69
C ASP A 126 -9.80 18.45 45.36
N GLU A 127 -9.11 17.92 44.35
CA GLU A 127 -7.82 18.43 43.90
C GLU A 127 -7.93 19.65 42.99
N ARG A 128 -6.92 20.53 43.05
CA ARG A 128 -6.86 21.74 42.21
C ARG A 128 -6.80 21.43 40.72
N VAL A 129 -6.20 20.29 40.35
CA VAL A 129 -6.15 19.75 38.99
C VAL A 129 -6.58 18.29 39.08
N PRO A 130 -7.73 17.89 38.51
CA PRO A 130 -8.20 16.52 38.62
C PRO A 130 -7.28 15.54 37.89
N GLN A 131 -7.09 14.35 38.49
CA GLN A 131 -6.23 13.32 37.94
C GLN A 131 -7.00 12.27 37.13
N ILE A 132 -6.41 11.82 36.02
CA ILE A 132 -6.93 10.75 35.17
C ILE A 132 -5.90 9.63 35.13
N ALA A 133 -6.32 8.41 35.47
CA ALA A 133 -5.45 7.25 35.36
C ALA A 133 -5.27 6.84 33.89
N ALA A 134 -4.01 6.59 33.51
CA ALA A 134 -3.72 6.02 32.20
C ALA A 134 -4.09 4.53 32.14
N ASP A 135 -4.73 4.11 31.04
CA ASP A 135 -5.02 2.72 30.72
C ASP A 135 -4.21 2.34 29.46
N MET A 136 -3.25 1.43 29.63
CA MET A 136 -2.34 0.98 28.55
C MET A 136 -2.86 -0.24 27.79
N SER A 137 -4.09 -0.71 28.06
CA SER A 137 -4.65 -1.90 27.41
C SER A 137 -4.72 -1.80 25.88
N GLY A 138 -4.86 -0.60 25.32
CA GLY A 138 -4.84 -0.34 23.88
C GLY A 138 -3.51 -0.67 23.18
N PHE A 139 -2.37 -0.53 23.87
CA PHE A 139 -1.05 -0.86 23.32
C PHE A 139 -0.84 -2.37 23.17
N GLY A 140 -1.36 -3.17 24.11
CA GLY A 140 -1.30 -4.63 24.05
C GLY A 140 -2.02 -5.20 22.82
N ALA A 141 -3.19 -4.65 22.49
CA ALA A 141 -3.97 -5.08 21.32
C ALA A 141 -3.27 -4.78 19.97
N PHE A 142 -2.54 -3.66 19.88
CA PHE A 142 -1.74 -3.35 18.68
C PHE A 142 -0.58 -4.35 18.48
N LEU A 143 0.11 -4.72 19.56
CA LEU A 143 1.20 -5.70 19.51
C LEU A 143 0.69 -7.10 19.15
N GLU A 144 -0.47 -7.51 19.65
CA GLU A 144 -1.11 -8.78 19.26
C GLU A 144 -1.45 -8.81 17.76
N GLY A 145 -1.98 -7.70 17.21
CA GLY A 145 -2.27 -7.59 15.77
C GLY A 145 -1.02 -7.63 14.87
N GLY A 146 0.13 -7.14 15.36
CA GLY A 146 1.41 -7.24 14.65
C GLY A 146 1.96 -8.67 14.55
N GLY A 147 1.70 -9.50 15.56
CA GLY A 147 2.09 -10.92 15.57
C GLY A 147 1.44 -11.74 14.45
N ASP A 148 0.19 -11.46 14.13
CA ASP A 148 -0.55 -12.15 13.07
C ASP A 148 -0.01 -11.85 11.67
N VAL A 149 0.46 -10.63 11.42
CA VAL A 149 1.10 -10.24 10.16
C VAL A 149 2.44 -10.97 9.99
N LEU A 150 3.24 -11.05 11.07
CA LEU A 150 4.49 -11.80 11.07
C LEU A 150 4.26 -13.30 10.85
N ALA A 151 3.23 -13.88 11.48
CA ALA A 151 2.87 -15.28 11.28
C ALA A 151 2.43 -15.57 9.83
N GLN A 152 1.69 -14.65 9.20
CA GLN A 152 1.31 -14.77 7.79
C GLN A 152 2.50 -14.62 6.84
N ALA A 153 3.38 -13.66 7.10
CA ALA A 153 4.62 -13.50 6.34
C ALA A 153 5.48 -14.76 6.43
N ASN A 154 5.63 -15.34 7.62
CA ASN A 154 6.43 -16.55 7.83
C ASN A 154 5.84 -17.78 7.11
N ARG A 155 4.51 -17.89 7.00
CA ARG A 155 3.87 -18.95 6.19
C ARG A 155 4.14 -18.76 4.70
N LEU A 156 4.01 -17.54 4.19
CA LEU A 156 4.29 -17.23 2.78
C LEU A 156 5.76 -17.46 2.41
N LEU A 157 6.66 -17.22 3.36
CA LEU A 157 8.11 -17.34 3.22
C LEU A 157 8.65 -18.69 3.70
N SER A 158 7.78 -19.67 3.93
CA SER A 158 8.20 -21.03 4.27
C SER A 158 9.00 -21.67 3.13
N ASP A 159 9.93 -22.55 3.48
CA ASP A 159 10.78 -23.27 2.52
C ASP A 159 9.96 -23.98 1.44
N ASP A 160 8.81 -24.57 1.81
CA ASP A 160 7.90 -25.25 0.88
C ASP A 160 7.34 -24.29 -0.19
N ASN A 161 6.96 -23.07 0.21
CA ASN A 161 6.45 -22.07 -0.71
C ASN A 161 7.55 -21.49 -1.60
N ILE A 162 8.74 -21.24 -1.04
CA ILE A 162 9.90 -20.76 -1.80
C ILE A 162 10.30 -21.80 -2.86
N ASN A 163 10.33 -23.08 -2.50
CA ASN A 163 10.61 -24.17 -3.42
C ASN A 163 9.52 -24.29 -4.51
N GLY A 164 8.24 -24.19 -4.13
CA GLY A 164 7.13 -24.21 -5.08
C GLY A 164 7.18 -23.06 -6.09
N ILE A 165 7.41 -21.83 -5.63
CA ILE A 165 7.53 -20.64 -6.48
C ILE A 165 8.74 -20.75 -7.41
N SER A 166 9.88 -21.21 -6.89
CA SER A 166 11.09 -21.46 -7.68
C SER A 166 10.85 -22.48 -8.79
N GLY A 167 10.08 -23.55 -8.50
CA GLY A 167 9.68 -24.56 -9.48
C GLY A 167 8.77 -24.00 -10.58
N ILE A 168 7.81 -23.13 -10.23
CA ILE A 168 6.95 -22.46 -11.21
C ILE A 168 7.79 -21.58 -12.15
N ILE A 169 8.72 -20.80 -11.60
CA ILE A 169 9.62 -19.93 -12.37
C ILE A 169 10.47 -20.76 -13.33
N ALA A 170 11.01 -21.90 -12.90
CA ALA A 170 11.81 -22.80 -13.75
C ALA A 170 10.97 -23.46 -14.87
N ASN A 171 9.72 -23.84 -14.58
CA ASN A 171 8.81 -24.39 -15.59
C ASN A 171 8.42 -23.34 -16.63
N ILE A 172 8.14 -22.10 -16.20
CA ILE A 172 7.87 -20.99 -17.12
C ILE A 172 9.08 -20.75 -18.00
N GLU A 173 10.29 -20.66 -17.44
CA GLU A 173 11.53 -20.49 -18.22
C GLU A 173 11.70 -21.60 -19.26
N THR A 174 11.51 -22.85 -18.88
CA THR A 174 11.59 -24.01 -19.79
C THR A 174 10.57 -23.92 -20.92
N MET A 175 9.30 -23.63 -20.59
CA MET A 175 8.25 -23.49 -21.60
C MET A 175 8.49 -22.30 -22.53
N THR A 176 8.92 -21.15 -21.98
CA THR A 176 9.22 -19.97 -22.79
C THR A 176 10.48 -20.14 -23.63
N GLY A 177 11.48 -20.87 -23.15
CA GLY A 177 12.69 -21.20 -23.89
C GLY A 177 12.38 -22.11 -25.07
N ALA A 178 11.61 -23.18 -24.83
CA ALA A 178 11.15 -24.07 -25.89
C ALA A 178 10.30 -23.33 -26.94
N PHE A 179 9.48 -22.36 -26.52
CA PHE A 179 8.70 -21.55 -27.46
C PHE A 179 9.59 -20.57 -28.25
N ALA A 180 10.53 -19.88 -27.61
CA ALA A 180 11.44 -18.95 -28.27
C ALA A 180 12.39 -19.66 -29.28
N GLU A 181 12.85 -20.87 -28.96
CA GLU A 181 13.67 -21.68 -29.87
C GLU A 181 12.92 -22.14 -31.12
N ASN A 182 11.58 -22.27 -31.04
CA ASN A 182 10.73 -22.73 -32.14
C ASN A 182 9.83 -21.61 -32.68
N GLU A 183 10.07 -20.35 -32.32
CA GLU A 183 9.23 -19.21 -32.69
C GLU A 183 9.15 -19.05 -34.21
N ASP A 184 10.31 -19.07 -34.88
CA ASP A 184 10.42 -18.95 -36.33
C ASP A 184 9.69 -20.11 -37.05
N ASP A 185 9.79 -21.34 -36.52
CA ASP A 185 9.13 -22.52 -37.08
C ASP A 185 7.60 -22.50 -36.89
N ILE A 186 7.13 -21.99 -35.75
CA ILE A 186 5.70 -21.81 -35.47
C ILE A 186 5.11 -20.74 -36.40
N VAL A 187 5.81 -19.61 -36.58
CA VAL A 187 5.39 -18.55 -37.51
C VAL A 187 5.41 -19.06 -38.96
N ALA A 188 6.46 -19.76 -39.37
CA ALA A 188 6.56 -20.35 -40.71
C ALA A 188 5.45 -21.38 -40.99
N THR A 189 5.09 -22.20 -40.00
CA THR A 189 3.99 -23.16 -40.11
C THR A 189 2.65 -22.45 -40.33
N LEU A 190 2.38 -21.36 -39.62
CA LEU A 190 1.16 -20.56 -39.80
C LEU A 190 1.11 -19.87 -41.17
N ASP A 191 2.25 -19.41 -41.69
CA ASP A 191 2.33 -18.82 -43.03
C ASP A 191 2.12 -19.89 -44.12
N ASN A 192 2.69 -21.10 -43.95
CA ASN A 192 2.46 -22.23 -44.85
C ASN A 192 1.00 -22.71 -44.85
N LEU A 193 0.33 -22.73 -43.69
CA LEU A 193 -1.09 -23.07 -43.60
C LEU A 193 -1.98 -22.07 -44.35
N ASN A 194 -1.62 -20.78 -44.36
CA ASN A 194 -2.32 -19.78 -45.17
C ASN A 194 -2.15 -20.03 -46.67
N ALA A 195 -0.94 -20.37 -47.11
CA ALA A 195 -0.67 -20.71 -48.50
C ALA A 195 -1.48 -21.94 -48.94
N ILE A 196 -1.43 -23.02 -48.15
CA ILE A 196 -2.21 -24.24 -48.39
C ILE A 196 -3.71 -23.94 -48.45
N THR A 197 -4.23 -23.14 -47.51
CA THR A 197 -5.65 -22.78 -47.47
C THR A 197 -6.09 -21.98 -48.71
N THR A 198 -5.21 -21.13 -49.22
CA THR A 198 -5.44 -20.34 -50.43
C THR A 198 -5.46 -21.24 -51.67
N ASP A 199 -4.47 -22.12 -51.79
CA ASP A 199 -4.37 -23.09 -52.88
C ASP A 199 -5.57 -24.04 -52.89
N LEU A 200 -5.98 -24.54 -51.71
CA LEU A 200 -7.12 -25.44 -51.57
C LEU A 200 -8.44 -24.75 -51.94
N ALA A 201 -8.61 -23.47 -51.62
CA ALA A 201 -9.76 -22.68 -52.03
C ALA A 201 -9.80 -22.48 -53.56
N GLU A 202 -8.65 -22.23 -54.19
CA GLU A 202 -8.54 -22.12 -55.65
C GLU A 202 -8.87 -23.45 -56.35
N VAL A 203 -8.32 -24.56 -55.84
CA VAL A 203 -8.61 -25.91 -56.35
C VAL A 203 -10.09 -26.23 -56.20
N THR A 204 -10.69 -25.93 -55.05
CA THR A 204 -12.14 -26.12 -54.82
C THR A 204 -12.98 -25.31 -55.82
N SER A 205 -12.58 -24.07 -56.14
CA SER A 205 -13.27 -23.26 -57.14
C SER A 205 -13.16 -23.83 -58.56
N LYS A 206 -11.99 -24.38 -58.93
CA LYS A 206 -11.79 -25.05 -60.23
C LYS A 206 -12.61 -26.34 -60.33
N LEU A 207 -12.67 -27.11 -59.24
CA LEU A 207 -13.50 -28.32 -59.17
C LEU A 207 -15.00 -27.99 -59.28
N ASP A 208 -15.46 -26.91 -58.66
CA ASP A 208 -16.85 -26.44 -58.76
C ASP A 208 -17.23 -26.04 -60.20
N ALA A 209 -16.32 -25.33 -60.90
CA ALA A 209 -16.50 -24.97 -62.30
C ALA A 209 -16.51 -26.20 -63.23
N ALA A 210 -15.68 -27.21 -62.93
CA ALA A 210 -15.64 -28.47 -63.65
C ALA A 210 -16.91 -29.30 -63.43
N ALA A 211 -17.38 -29.40 -62.18
CA ALA A 211 -18.64 -30.06 -61.81
C ALA A 211 -19.83 -29.43 -62.54
N THR A 212 -19.91 -28.10 -62.53
CA THR A 212 -20.95 -27.34 -63.25
C THR A 212 -20.89 -27.58 -64.76
N SER A 213 -19.70 -27.63 -65.34
CA SER A 213 -19.51 -27.91 -66.78
C SER A 213 -19.91 -29.34 -67.15
N LEU A 214 -19.62 -30.31 -66.28
CA LEU A 214 -20.05 -31.71 -66.41
C LEU A 214 -21.58 -31.84 -66.32
N GLN A 215 -22.20 -31.17 -65.35
CA GLN A 215 -23.65 -31.17 -65.16
C GLN A 215 -24.39 -30.56 -66.36
N ASN A 216 -23.82 -29.53 -66.99
CA ASN A 216 -24.36 -28.93 -68.22
C ASN A 216 -24.13 -29.78 -69.49
N PHE A 217 -23.11 -30.66 -69.50
CA PHE A 217 -22.77 -31.49 -70.66
C PHE A 217 -23.48 -32.86 -70.64
N MET A 218 -23.87 -33.34 -69.45
CA MET A 218 -24.43 -34.67 -69.22
C MET A 218 -25.84 -34.55 -68.66
N GLU A 219 -26.84 -34.28 -69.52
CA GLU A 219 -28.24 -34.13 -69.06
C GLU A 219 -28.91 -35.45 -68.60
N GLU A 220 -28.32 -36.65 -68.76
CA GLU A 220 -28.98 -37.91 -68.33
C GLU A 220 -28.11 -39.13 -67.90
N ASP A 221 -26.80 -39.22 -68.22
CA ASP A 221 -26.11 -40.54 -68.22
C ASP A 221 -25.03 -40.83 -67.14
N ALA A 222 -24.79 -39.98 -66.13
CA ALA A 222 -23.79 -40.30 -65.08
C ALA A 222 -24.04 -39.66 -63.69
N PRO A 223 -25.17 -39.97 -63.02
CA PRO A 223 -25.51 -39.36 -61.72
C PRO A 223 -24.48 -39.65 -60.61
N GLN A 224 -23.83 -40.81 -60.65
CA GLN A 224 -22.92 -41.26 -59.59
C GLN A 224 -21.59 -40.48 -59.57
N ALA A 225 -21.07 -40.08 -60.74
CA ALA A 225 -19.86 -39.26 -60.83
C ALA A 225 -20.12 -37.81 -60.37
N VAL A 226 -21.34 -37.30 -60.58
CA VAL A 226 -21.75 -35.98 -60.08
C VAL A 226 -21.87 -36.00 -58.55
N GLU A 227 -22.49 -37.05 -57.99
CA GLU A 227 -22.62 -37.24 -56.55
C GLU A 227 -21.26 -37.34 -55.83
N ASP A 228 -20.31 -38.09 -56.39
CA ASP A 228 -18.95 -38.21 -55.83
C ASP A 228 -18.18 -36.87 -55.86
N ILE A 229 -18.35 -36.08 -56.93
CA ILE A 229 -17.73 -34.75 -57.04
C ILE A 229 -18.37 -33.77 -56.07
N GLU A 230 -19.70 -33.79 -55.90
CA GLU A 230 -20.42 -32.95 -54.94
C GLU A 230 -20.02 -33.28 -53.50
N ALA A 231 -19.88 -34.57 -53.16
CA ALA A 231 -19.40 -35.00 -51.84
C ALA A 231 -17.97 -34.51 -51.56
N LEU A 232 -17.05 -34.66 -52.52
CA LEU A 232 -15.67 -34.18 -52.41
C LEU A 232 -15.59 -32.65 -52.30
N LEU A 233 -16.45 -31.93 -53.04
CA LEU A 233 -16.55 -30.47 -52.97
C LEU A 233 -17.06 -30.00 -51.60
N SER A 234 -18.05 -30.70 -51.04
CA SER A 234 -18.57 -30.43 -49.70
C SER A 234 -17.49 -30.61 -48.64
N GLU A 235 -16.76 -31.72 -48.68
CA GLU A 235 -15.66 -32.03 -47.75
C GLU A 235 -14.49 -31.04 -47.89
N SER A 236 -14.14 -30.66 -49.12
CA SER A 236 -13.10 -29.65 -49.39
C SER A 236 -13.50 -28.27 -48.88
N ARG A 237 -14.75 -27.85 -49.06
CA ARG A 237 -15.28 -26.58 -48.52
C ARG A 237 -15.27 -26.56 -47.00
N ALA A 238 -15.64 -27.67 -46.36
CA ALA A 238 -15.58 -27.82 -44.91
C ALA A 238 -14.13 -27.67 -44.43
N LEU A 239 -13.19 -28.38 -45.05
CA LEU A 239 -11.76 -28.30 -44.71
C LEU A 239 -11.17 -26.90 -44.90
N VAL A 240 -11.48 -26.21 -46.02
CA VAL A 240 -11.07 -24.81 -46.23
C VAL A 240 -11.62 -23.89 -45.13
N THR A 241 -12.85 -24.13 -44.69
CA THR A 241 -13.50 -23.31 -43.65
C THR A 241 -12.88 -23.57 -42.27
N ASP A 242 -12.58 -24.82 -41.94
CA ASP A 242 -11.93 -25.20 -40.69
C ASP A 242 -10.51 -24.64 -40.62
N LEU A 243 -9.74 -24.77 -41.71
CA LEU A 243 -8.38 -24.23 -41.80
C LEU A 243 -8.37 -22.70 -41.70
N ARG A 244 -9.34 -22.00 -42.32
CA ARG A 244 -9.49 -20.54 -42.16
C ARG A 244 -9.82 -20.16 -40.73
N THR A 245 -10.68 -20.91 -40.05
CA THR A 245 -11.07 -20.65 -38.66
C THR A 245 -9.87 -20.78 -37.74
N ILE A 246 -9.16 -21.93 -37.79
CA ILE A 246 -7.97 -22.18 -36.98
C ILE A 246 -6.91 -21.11 -37.22
N THR A 247 -6.68 -20.74 -38.49
CA THR A 247 -5.65 -19.77 -38.85
C THR A 247 -6.02 -18.36 -38.39
N ASN A 248 -7.27 -17.92 -38.59
CA ASN A 248 -7.68 -16.56 -38.23
C ASN A 248 -7.82 -16.36 -36.72
N GLU A 249 -8.33 -17.35 -35.99
CA GLU A 249 -8.54 -17.24 -34.54
C GLU A 249 -7.21 -17.25 -33.77
N ASN A 250 -6.23 -18.02 -34.23
CA ASN A 250 -4.98 -18.20 -33.49
C ASN A 250 -3.86 -17.24 -33.94
N ARG A 251 -3.90 -16.70 -35.16
CA ARG A 251 -2.82 -15.85 -35.71
C ARG A 251 -2.58 -14.59 -34.89
N ALA A 252 -3.64 -13.88 -34.50
CA ALA A 252 -3.49 -12.64 -33.72
C ALA A 252 -2.91 -12.92 -32.32
N SER A 253 -3.43 -13.95 -31.64
CA SER A 253 -3.01 -14.34 -30.30
C SER A 253 -1.57 -14.87 -30.26
N ILE A 254 -1.20 -15.73 -31.21
CA ILE A 254 0.17 -16.27 -31.31
C ILE A 254 1.16 -15.15 -31.64
N ARG A 255 0.81 -14.24 -32.56
CA ARG A 255 1.71 -13.13 -32.95
C ARG A 255 1.89 -12.11 -31.82
N VAL A 256 0.83 -11.76 -31.09
CA VAL A 256 0.92 -10.89 -29.91
C VAL A 256 1.73 -11.56 -28.79
N PHE A 257 1.54 -12.85 -28.55
CA PHE A 257 2.30 -13.59 -27.56
C PHE A 257 3.78 -13.70 -27.93
N ALA A 258 4.11 -13.99 -29.19
CA ALA A 258 5.48 -14.05 -29.70
C ALA A 258 6.16 -12.66 -29.66
N ASP A 259 5.56 -11.65 -30.30
CA ASP A 259 6.15 -10.31 -30.43
C ASP A 259 6.21 -9.54 -29.10
N GLN A 260 5.20 -9.66 -28.24
CA GLN A 260 5.04 -8.81 -27.05
C GLN A 260 5.07 -9.57 -25.73
N GLY A 261 4.59 -10.83 -25.71
CA GLY A 261 4.50 -11.65 -24.51
C GLY A 261 5.86 -12.19 -24.08
N LEU A 262 6.55 -12.91 -24.97
CA LEU A 262 7.84 -13.55 -24.68
C LEU A 262 8.92 -12.55 -24.26
N GLY A 263 8.98 -11.40 -24.96
CA GLY A 263 9.93 -10.33 -24.64
C GLY A 263 9.78 -9.76 -23.23
N GLN A 264 8.59 -9.87 -22.62
CA GLN A 264 8.31 -9.40 -21.27
C GLN A 264 8.46 -10.48 -20.19
N VAL A 265 8.43 -11.77 -20.55
CA VAL A 265 8.58 -12.87 -19.58
C VAL A 265 10.00 -12.93 -19.04
N ALA A 266 11.03 -12.83 -19.89
CA ALA A 266 12.42 -12.91 -19.43
C ALA A 266 12.81 -11.80 -18.42
N PRO A 267 12.48 -10.51 -18.66
CA PRO A 267 12.68 -9.45 -17.66
C PRO A 267 11.90 -9.67 -16.36
N ALA A 268 10.65 -10.13 -16.46
CA ALA A 268 9.80 -10.39 -15.28
C ALA A 268 10.37 -11.52 -14.41
N LEU A 269 10.86 -12.61 -15.03
CA LEU A 269 11.52 -13.70 -14.32
C LEU A 269 12.84 -13.26 -13.68
N ALA A 270 13.61 -12.38 -14.34
CA ALA A 270 14.83 -11.82 -13.79
C ALA A 270 14.55 -10.95 -12.55
N GLU A 271 13.51 -10.13 -12.58
CA GLU A 271 13.09 -9.30 -11.44
C GLU A 271 12.54 -10.16 -10.30
N ALA A 272 11.73 -11.18 -10.60
CA ALA A 272 11.25 -12.14 -9.60
C ALA A 272 12.41 -12.84 -8.87
N ARG A 273 13.44 -13.28 -9.60
CA ARG A 273 14.66 -13.86 -9.01
C ARG A 273 15.45 -12.87 -8.16
N ARG A 274 15.44 -11.59 -8.53
CA ARG A 274 16.10 -10.53 -7.75
C ARG A 274 15.36 -10.30 -6.43
N LEU A 275 14.04 -10.19 -6.49
CA LEU A 275 13.17 -10.05 -5.32
C LEU A 275 13.33 -11.24 -4.37
N MET A 276 13.32 -12.47 -4.87
CA MET A 276 13.50 -13.67 -4.03
C MET A 276 14.85 -13.67 -3.30
N ARG A 277 15.94 -13.29 -3.98
CA ARG A 277 17.27 -13.19 -3.35
C ARG A 277 17.34 -12.09 -2.29
N THR A 278 16.69 -10.96 -2.52
CA THR A 278 16.59 -9.87 -1.54
C THR A 278 15.79 -10.31 -0.32
N LEU A 279 14.65 -10.98 -0.53
CA LEU A 279 13.81 -11.49 0.57
C LEU A 279 14.55 -12.54 1.41
N ASP A 280 15.22 -13.48 0.76
CA ASP A 280 16.05 -14.50 1.42
C ASP A 280 17.19 -13.87 2.24
N ALA A 281 17.84 -12.82 1.72
CA ALA A 281 18.85 -12.07 2.47
C ALA A 281 18.27 -11.36 3.71
N VAL A 282 17.10 -10.72 3.58
CA VAL A 282 16.41 -10.05 4.70
C VAL A 282 15.97 -11.05 5.76
N LEU A 283 15.44 -12.20 5.35
CA LEU A 283 15.02 -13.25 6.28
C LEU A 283 16.20 -13.83 7.06
N ARG A 284 17.32 -14.08 6.39
CA ARG A 284 18.55 -14.54 7.04
C ARG A 284 19.12 -13.50 8.00
N GLU A 285 18.94 -12.21 7.72
CA GLU A 285 19.35 -11.14 8.63
C GLU A 285 18.45 -11.08 9.88
N ILE A 286 17.13 -11.19 9.71
CA ILE A 286 16.17 -11.21 10.82
C ILE A 286 16.38 -12.43 11.72
N ASP A 287 16.64 -13.61 11.15
CA ASP A 287 16.91 -14.83 11.91
C ASP A 287 18.24 -14.74 12.69
N ARG A 288 19.21 -13.99 12.16
CA ARG A 288 20.55 -13.88 12.75
C ARG A 288 20.63 -12.82 13.85
N ASP A 289 19.99 -11.66 13.69
CA ASP A 289 19.94 -10.61 14.70
C ASP A 289 18.62 -9.84 14.68
N PRO A 290 17.55 -10.40 15.30
CA PRO A 290 16.24 -9.75 15.31
C PRO A 290 16.27 -8.41 16.06
N ASN A 291 17.15 -8.22 17.03
CA ASN A 291 17.19 -6.97 17.80
C ASN A 291 17.85 -5.82 17.04
N ALA A 292 18.87 -6.08 16.21
CA ALA A 292 19.53 -5.03 15.42
C ALA A 292 18.59 -4.37 14.40
N TYR A 293 17.70 -5.15 13.77
CA TYR A 293 16.76 -4.62 12.78
C TYR A 293 15.64 -3.76 13.40
N PHE A 294 15.07 -4.19 14.53
CA PHE A 294 13.95 -3.48 15.16
C PHE A 294 14.37 -2.31 16.06
N PHE A 295 15.59 -2.32 16.60
CA PHE A 295 16.04 -1.29 17.54
C PHE A 295 17.12 -0.34 17.00
N GLY A 296 17.58 -0.55 15.76
CA GLY A 296 18.67 0.21 15.15
C GLY A 296 20.02 -0.13 15.80
N GLU A 297 21.07 -0.22 14.98
CA GLU A 297 22.42 -0.53 15.45
C GLU A 297 22.81 0.34 16.66
N ARG A 298 23.10 -0.32 17.79
CA ARG A 298 23.73 0.34 18.93
C ARG A 298 25.06 0.89 18.44
N ALA A 299 25.19 2.22 18.45
CA ALA A 299 26.43 2.90 18.11
C ALA A 299 27.61 2.25 18.86
N PRO A 300 28.77 2.07 18.19
CA PRO A 300 29.90 1.38 18.79
C PRO A 300 30.33 2.09 20.08
N GLU A 301 30.37 1.33 21.18
CA GLU A 301 30.91 1.78 22.46
C GLU A 301 32.38 2.15 22.24
N TYR A 302 32.68 3.43 22.34
CA TYR A 302 34.04 3.92 22.34
C TYR A 302 34.68 3.52 23.67
N SER A 303 35.42 2.41 23.68
CA SER A 303 36.35 2.11 24.76
C SER A 303 37.47 3.15 24.70
N GLY A 304 37.36 4.18 25.54
CA GLY A 304 38.47 5.08 25.79
C GLY A 304 39.57 4.30 26.47
N ASP A 305 40.64 4.01 25.73
CA ASP A 305 41.91 3.59 26.32
C ASP A 305 42.51 4.80 27.05
N GLU A 306 42.88 4.57 28.31
CA GLU A 306 43.61 5.47 29.22
C GLU A 306 45.04 5.78 28.74
#